data_AF-A0A142Y4V6-F1
#
_entry.id   AF-A0A142Y4V6-F1
#
_cell.length_a   1.000
_cell.length_b   1.000
_cell.length_c   1.000
_cell.angle_alpha   90.00
_cell.angle_beta   90.00
_cell.angle_gamma   90.00
#
_symmetry.space_group_name_H-M   'P 1'
#
loop_
_entity.id
_entity.type
_entity.pdbx_description
1 polymer ?
#
loop_
_entity_poly.entity_id
_entity_poly.type
_entity_poly.pdbx_seq_one_letter_code
_entity_poly.pdbx_strand_id
1 'polypeptide(L)'
;MKSLCWMFSIVCLGFAGCGAPQPPNTGETVASLLAKADALDGQVDKVVHRCYVCNLGMDGKEKLAVKHAGYTAHLCSEGCKQEFAANADSIIAQTSIPTK
;
A
#
# COMPACT_ATOMS: atom_id res chain seq x y z
N MET A 1 -19.85 47.05 28.70
CA MET A 1 -19.59 48.34 28.02
C MET A 1 -18.10 48.61 28.05
N LYS A 2 -17.51 49.04 26.91
CA LYS A 2 -16.10 49.42 26.64
C LYS A 2 -15.18 48.21 26.34
N SER A 3 -15.05 47.77 25.09
CA SER A 3 -14.37 48.41 23.94
C SER A 3 -12.88 48.63 24.19
N LEU A 4 -12.02 47.81 23.57
CA LEU A 4 -10.85 48.32 22.85
C LEU A 4 -10.27 47.27 21.90
N CYS A 5 -10.41 47.57 20.61
CA CYS A 5 -9.65 47.04 19.50
C CYS A 5 -8.18 47.47 19.65
N TRP A 6 -7.20 46.57 19.49
CA TRP A 6 -5.86 46.96 19.07
C TRP A 6 -5.22 45.83 18.24
N MET A 7 -5.08 46.14 16.95
CA MET A 7 -4.22 45.48 15.99
C MET A 7 -2.78 45.44 16.52
N PHE A 8 -2.14 44.27 16.58
CA PHE A 8 -0.68 44.19 16.46
C PHE A 8 -0.28 42.94 15.67
N SER A 9 0.27 43.23 14.48
CA SER A 9 1.46 42.61 13.89
C SER A 9 1.53 41.09 13.70
N ILE A 10 1.41 40.72 12.42
CA ILE A 10 2.34 39.87 11.66
C ILE A 10 3.52 39.34 12.49
N VAL A 11 3.57 38.02 12.68
CA VAL A 11 4.82 37.26 12.61
C VAL A 11 4.53 35.93 11.91
N CYS A 12 5.08 35.79 10.71
CA CYS A 12 5.30 34.51 10.06
C CYS A 12 6.18 33.63 10.98
N LEU A 13 5.65 32.55 11.54
CA LEU A 13 6.48 31.39 11.87
C LEU A 13 6.14 30.28 10.89
N GLY A 14 7.06 30.10 9.95
CA GLY A 14 7.03 29.00 9.00
C GLY A 14 7.03 27.68 9.73
N PHE A 15 6.05 26.84 9.41
CA PHE A 15 6.16 25.42 9.66
C PHE A 15 7.18 24.86 8.67
N ALA A 16 8.34 24.53 9.22
CA ALA A 16 9.27 23.57 8.65
C ALA A 16 8.52 22.25 8.43
N GLY A 17 8.04 22.02 7.21
CA GLY A 17 7.62 20.70 6.77
C GLY A 17 8.87 19.91 6.39
N CYS A 18 9.44 19.19 7.36
CA CYS A 18 10.32 18.06 7.05
C CYS A 18 9.51 17.07 6.22
N GLY A 19 9.83 16.95 4.93
CA GLY A 19 9.33 15.87 4.09
C GLY A 19 9.83 14.55 4.66
N ALA A 20 9.01 13.89 5.46
CA ALA A 20 9.26 12.52 5.86
C ALA A 20 9.26 11.64 4.60
N PRO A 21 10.12 10.61 4.50
CA PRO A 21 10.02 9.62 3.45
C PRO A 21 8.65 8.95 3.54
N GLN A 22 7.78 9.28 2.60
CA GLN A 22 6.48 8.65 2.46
C GLN A 22 6.71 7.22 1.94
N PRO A 23 6.21 6.16 2.61
CA PRO A 23 6.19 4.84 2.01
C PRO A 23 5.42 4.91 0.68
N PRO A 24 5.78 4.11 -0.33
CA PRO A 24 5.40 4.32 -1.73
C PRO A 24 3.88 4.46 -1.99
N ASN A 25 3.02 4.07 -1.05
CA ASN A 25 1.57 4.03 -1.22
C ASN A 25 0.76 4.76 -0.12
N THR A 26 1.26 5.86 0.48
CA THR A 26 0.64 6.47 1.69
C THR A 26 -0.79 7.03 1.50
N GLY A 27 -1.30 7.11 0.28
CA GLY A 27 -2.66 7.54 -0.03
C GLY A 27 -3.58 6.44 -0.56
N GLU A 28 -3.06 5.22 -0.76
CA GLU A 28 -3.82 4.12 -1.35
C GLU A 28 -4.32 3.12 -0.33
N THR A 29 -5.53 2.62 -0.57
CA THR A 29 -6.14 1.59 0.26
C THR A 29 -5.58 0.22 -0.11
N VAL A 30 -5.55 -0.72 0.84
CA VAL A 30 -5.18 -2.12 0.56
C VAL A 30 -6.03 -2.71 -0.57
N ALA A 31 -7.32 -2.36 -0.63
CA ALA A 31 -8.22 -2.79 -1.69
C ALA A 31 -7.83 -2.26 -3.08
N SER A 32 -7.42 -1.00 -3.19
CA SER A 32 -6.98 -0.42 -4.48
C SER A 32 -5.64 -0.99 -4.93
N LEU A 33 -4.72 -1.26 -3.99
CA LEU A 33 -3.45 -1.92 -4.29
C LEU A 33 -3.67 -3.36 -4.76
N LEU A 34 -4.58 -4.11 -4.12
CA LEU A 34 -4.96 -5.44 -4.58
C LEU A 34 -5.59 -5.42 -5.98
N ALA A 35 -6.50 -4.48 -6.25
CA ALA A 35 -7.12 -4.34 -7.56
C ALA A 35 -6.09 -4.02 -8.67
N LYS A 36 -5.06 -3.20 -8.36
CA LYS A 36 -3.98 -2.92 -9.31
C LYS A 36 -3.09 -4.12 -9.56
N ALA A 37 -2.76 -4.88 -8.51
CA ALA A 37 -1.93 -6.07 -8.65
C ALA A 37 -2.64 -7.21 -9.40
N ASP A 38 -3.96 -7.34 -9.19
CA ASP A 38 -4.86 -8.24 -9.92
C ASP A 38 -4.75 -7.99 -11.44
N ALA A 39 -4.90 -6.72 -11.84
CA ALA A 39 -4.85 -6.32 -13.25
C ALA A 39 -3.49 -6.56 -13.96
N LEU A 40 -2.41 -6.93 -13.25
CA LEU A 40 -1.08 -7.08 -13.85
C LEU A 40 -0.96 -8.25 -14.82
N ASP A 41 -1.73 -9.31 -14.61
CA ASP A 41 -1.76 -10.47 -15.50
C ASP A 41 -2.74 -10.30 -16.68
N GLY A 42 -3.43 -9.16 -16.74
CA GLY A 42 -4.42 -8.84 -17.77
C GLY A 42 -5.83 -9.34 -17.46
N GLN A 43 -6.06 -9.90 -16.27
CA GLN A 43 -7.36 -10.34 -15.78
C GLN A 43 -7.76 -9.53 -14.53
N VAL A 44 -9.06 -9.45 -14.26
CA VAL A 44 -9.60 -8.80 -13.05
C VAL A 44 -10.55 -9.79 -12.39
N ASP A 45 -9.98 -10.84 -11.82
CA ASP A 45 -10.69 -12.00 -11.25
C ASP A 45 -10.51 -12.12 -9.72
N LYS A 46 -9.83 -11.15 -9.10
CA LYS A 46 -9.44 -11.13 -7.69
C LYS A 46 -8.43 -12.22 -7.32
N VAL A 47 -7.61 -12.63 -8.28
CA VAL A 47 -6.50 -13.57 -8.10
C VAL A 47 -5.20 -12.90 -8.51
N VAL A 48 -4.40 -12.54 -7.51
CA VAL A 48 -3.06 -11.98 -7.76
C VAL A 48 -2.08 -13.13 -7.98
N HIS A 49 -1.78 -13.42 -9.25
CA HIS A 49 -0.88 -14.50 -9.65
C HIS A 49 0.60 -14.21 -9.33
N ARG A 50 0.98 -12.95 -9.12
CA ARG A 50 2.37 -12.55 -8.81
C ARG A 50 2.59 -12.45 -7.30
N CYS A 51 3.74 -12.93 -6.84
CA CYS A 51 4.06 -13.02 -5.42
C CYS A 51 4.31 -11.63 -4.80
N TYR A 52 3.45 -11.20 -3.87
CA TYR A 52 3.58 -9.93 -3.16
C TYR A 52 4.89 -9.77 -2.37
N VAL A 53 5.33 -10.81 -1.67
CA VAL A 53 6.57 -10.78 -0.88
C VAL A 53 7.81 -10.55 -1.77
N CYS A 54 7.76 -11.02 -3.02
CA CYS A 54 8.82 -10.80 -3.99
C CYS A 54 8.61 -9.52 -4.81
N ASN A 55 7.89 -8.53 -4.28
CA ASN A 55 7.52 -7.27 -4.97
C ASN A 55 6.87 -7.50 -6.33
N LEU A 56 6.03 -8.54 -6.44
CA LEU A 56 5.38 -8.95 -7.70
C LEU A 56 6.38 -9.31 -8.81
N GLY A 57 7.66 -9.58 -8.49
CA GLY A 57 8.69 -9.95 -9.45
C GLY A 57 8.68 -11.43 -9.85
N MET A 58 8.09 -12.29 -9.03
CA MET A 58 8.01 -13.75 -9.26
C MET A 58 6.57 -14.22 -9.39
N ASP A 59 6.36 -15.27 -10.17
CA ASP A 59 5.05 -15.93 -10.26
C ASP A 59 4.78 -16.78 -9.01
N GLY A 60 3.57 -16.66 -8.49
CA GLY A 60 3.05 -17.46 -7.41
C GLY A 60 2.55 -18.83 -7.85
N LYS A 61 2.22 -19.68 -6.89
CA LYS A 61 1.65 -21.01 -7.14
C LYS A 61 0.30 -21.12 -6.43
N GLU A 62 -0.69 -21.69 -7.10
CA GLU A 62 -2.03 -21.91 -6.55
C GLU A 62 -2.00 -22.73 -5.24
N LYS A 63 -1.13 -23.75 -5.16
CA LYS A 63 -0.93 -24.54 -3.92
C LYS A 63 -0.42 -23.74 -2.73
N LEU A 64 0.10 -22.53 -2.98
CA LEU A 64 0.60 -21.58 -1.99
C LEU A 64 -0.28 -20.32 -1.94
N ALA A 65 -1.59 -20.48 -2.13
CA ALA A 65 -2.55 -19.39 -2.08
C ALA A 65 -2.87 -18.95 -0.63
N VAL A 66 -3.08 -17.65 -0.45
CA VAL A 66 -3.61 -17.04 0.78
C VAL A 66 -4.77 -16.12 0.42
N LYS A 67 -5.89 -16.25 1.14
CA LYS A 67 -7.03 -15.34 1.00
C LYS A 67 -6.85 -14.14 1.92
N HIS A 68 -6.93 -12.93 1.38
CA HIS A 68 -6.83 -11.68 2.14
C HIS A 68 -7.69 -10.59 1.52
N ALA A 69 -8.44 -9.84 2.33
CA ALA A 69 -9.29 -8.73 1.88
C ALA A 69 -10.21 -9.03 0.66
N GLY A 70 -10.66 -10.28 0.52
CA GLY A 70 -11.51 -10.72 -0.60
C GLY A 70 -10.77 -11.09 -1.89
N TYR A 71 -9.45 -11.09 -1.88
CA TYR A 71 -8.57 -11.54 -2.96
C TYR A 71 -7.87 -12.85 -2.61
N THR A 72 -7.42 -13.58 -3.63
CA THR A 72 -6.52 -14.72 -3.48
C THR A 72 -5.14 -14.32 -3.98
N ALA A 73 -4.14 -14.28 -3.09
CA ALA A 73 -2.75 -14.03 -3.46
C ALA A 73 -2.02 -15.35 -3.63
N HIS A 74 -1.32 -15.55 -4.75
CA HIS A 74 -0.46 -16.71 -4.98
C HIS A 74 0.99 -16.39 -4.62
N LEU A 75 1.62 -17.22 -3.78
CA LEU A 75 2.98 -17.00 -3.32
C LEU A 75 3.96 -18.00 -3.96
N CYS A 76 5.22 -17.60 -4.13
CA CYS A 76 6.20 -18.40 -4.86
C CYS A 76 6.82 -19.55 -4.03
N SER A 77 6.83 -19.40 -2.70
CA SER A 77 7.42 -20.33 -1.72
C SER A 77 6.59 -20.38 -0.42
N GLU A 78 6.79 -21.43 0.39
CA GLU A 78 6.10 -21.55 1.70
C GLU A 78 6.51 -20.41 2.65
N GLY A 79 7.78 -19.96 2.60
CA GLY A 79 8.25 -18.81 3.38
C GLY A 79 7.48 -17.53 3.03
N CYS A 80 7.33 -17.24 1.73
CA CYS A 80 6.54 -16.08 1.29
C CYS A 80 5.06 -16.20 1.69
N LYS A 81 4.49 -17.40 1.64
CA LYS A 81 3.12 -17.66 2.10
C LYS A 81 2.95 -17.35 3.59
N GLN A 82 3.87 -17.82 4.42
CA GLN A 82 3.85 -17.58 5.87
C GLN A 82 4.01 -16.09 6.19
N GLU A 83 4.97 -15.42 5.54
CA GLU A 83 5.21 -14.00 5.73
C GLU A 83 4.01 -13.15 5.30
N PHE A 84 3.43 -13.45 4.13
CA PHE A 84 2.24 -12.78 3.63
C PHE A 84 1.04 -13.01 4.55
N ALA A 85 0.81 -14.24 5.01
CA ALA A 85 -0.29 -14.53 5.94
C ALA A 85 -0.17 -13.79 7.28
N ALA A 86 1.05 -13.53 7.74
CA ALA A 86 1.30 -12.81 8.99
C ALA A 86 1.17 -11.28 8.84
N ASN A 87 1.59 -10.72 7.70
CA ASN A 87 1.77 -9.27 7.54
C ASN A 87 1.17 -8.70 6.23
N ALA A 88 0.10 -9.30 5.72
CA ALA A 88 -0.45 -9.01 4.39
C ALA A 88 -0.63 -7.50 4.12
N ASP A 89 -1.34 -6.77 4.98
CA ASP A 89 -1.61 -5.34 4.79
C ASP A 89 -0.33 -4.52 4.67
N SER A 90 0.67 -4.82 5.51
CA SER A 90 1.96 -4.13 5.51
C SER A 90 2.75 -4.44 4.24
N ILE A 91 2.77 -5.69 3.80
CA ILE A 91 3.46 -6.09 2.56
C ILE A 91 2.78 -5.46 1.35
N ILE A 92 1.45 -5.48 1.28
CA ILE A 92 0.69 -4.85 0.21
C ILE A 92 0.99 -3.33 0.16
N ALA A 93 0.94 -2.66 1.32
CA ALA A 93 1.21 -1.23 1.41
C ALA A 93 2.65 -0.84 1.05
N GLN A 94 3.62 -1.73 1.23
CA GLN A 94 5.03 -1.48 0.90
C GLN A 94 5.42 -1.93 -0.51
N THR A 95 4.59 -2.74 -1.16
CA THR A 95 4.87 -3.25 -2.50
C THR A 95 4.73 -2.14 -3.54
N SER A 96 5.77 -1.94 -4.34
CA SER A 96 5.70 -1.09 -5.54
C SER A 96 5.01 -1.85 -6.66
N ILE A 97 3.77 -1.47 -6.98
CA ILE A 97 3.03 -2.10 -8.07
C ILE A 97 3.46 -1.47 -9.40
N PRO A 98 4.02 -2.23 -10.35
CA PRO A 98 4.41 -1.70 -11.63
C PRO A 98 3.18 -1.23 -12.40
N THR A 99 3.20 0.01 -12.89
CA THR A 99 2.21 0.49 -13.85
C THR A 99 2.68 0.09 -15.25
N LYS A 100 1.88 -0.70 -15.97
CA LYS A 100 2.08 -0.93 -17.41
C LYS A 100 1.78 0.34 -18.21
#